data_AF-A0A368H023-F1
#
_entry.id   AF-A0A368H023-F1
#
_cell.length_a   1.000
_cell.length_b   1.000
_cell.length_c   1.000
_cell.angle_alpha   90.00
_cell.angle_beta   90.00
_cell.angle_gamma   90.00
#
_symmetry.space_group_name_H-M   'P 1'
#
loop_
_entity.id
_entity.type
_entity.pdbx_description
1 polymer ?
#
loop_
_entity_poly.entity_id
_entity_poly.type
_entity_poly.pdbx_seq_one_letter_code
_entity_poly.pdbx_strand_id
1 'polypeptide(L)'
;MHYRSKAFSRYDDLYTISTFVTDYQKTIGQRDQLSFNDIRLMNKIYCSNVCSRKLPCQRGGYTDPRRLVNEAKKLILYSGAAFFQFTPLGLH
;
A
#
# COMPACT_ATOMS: atom_id res chain seq x y z
N MET A 1 2.63 8.28 0.33
CA MET A 1 2.98 9.70 0.65
C MET A 1 3.97 10.33 -0.32
N HIS A 2 3.87 10.06 -1.63
CA HIS A 2 4.86 10.55 -2.61
C HIS A 2 4.39 11.84 -3.29
N TYR A 3 5.29 12.67 -3.82
CA TYR A 3 4.93 13.82 -4.67
C TYR A 3 4.47 13.37 -6.06
N ARG A 4 3.69 14.23 -6.75
CA ARG A 4 3.34 14.05 -8.16
C ARG A 4 4.56 14.32 -9.04
N SER A 5 4.57 13.75 -10.24
CA SER A 5 5.67 13.86 -11.21
C SER A 5 6.02 15.30 -11.64
N LYS A 6 5.06 16.23 -11.56
CA LYS A 6 5.20 17.64 -11.96
C LYS A 6 5.22 18.60 -10.76
N ALA A 7 5.47 18.10 -9.55
CA ALA A 7 5.44 18.93 -8.35
C ALA A 7 6.46 20.09 -8.46
N PHE A 8 6.01 21.31 -8.19
CA PHE A 8 6.82 22.54 -8.24
C PHE A 8 7.45 22.83 -9.62
N SER A 9 6.91 22.30 -10.71
CA SER A 9 7.39 22.66 -12.04
C SER A 9 7.05 24.11 -12.38
N ARG A 10 7.98 24.79 -13.05
CA ARG A 10 7.75 26.13 -13.63
C ARG A 10 6.78 26.09 -14.82
N TYR A 11 6.74 24.95 -15.52
CA TYR A 11 5.92 24.74 -16.71
C TYR A 11 5.12 23.45 -16.57
N ASP A 12 3.83 23.48 -16.85
CA ASP A 12 2.92 22.34 -16.61
C ASP A 12 3.26 21.11 -17.46
N ASP A 13 4.12 21.23 -18.47
CA ASP A 13 4.45 20.14 -19.38
C ASP A 13 5.70 19.36 -18.96
N LEU A 14 6.45 19.88 -17.99
CA LEU A 14 7.74 19.33 -17.58
C LEU A 14 7.63 18.51 -16.30
N TYR A 15 8.27 17.33 -16.31
CA TYR A 15 8.45 16.52 -15.12
C TYR A 15 9.63 17.04 -14.30
N THR A 16 9.40 17.29 -13.01
CA THR A 16 10.47 17.58 -12.04
C THR A 16 10.96 16.31 -11.35
N ILE A 17 10.13 15.26 -11.34
CA ILE A 17 10.43 13.94 -10.80
C ILE A 17 10.17 12.91 -11.90
N SER A 18 11.22 12.21 -12.31
CA SER A 18 11.16 11.13 -13.30
C SER A 18 11.36 9.77 -12.62
N THR A 19 10.46 8.82 -12.89
CA THR A 19 10.62 7.44 -12.42
C THR A 19 11.60 6.71 -13.33
N PHE A 20 12.47 5.88 -12.73
CA PHE A 20 13.41 5.07 -13.51
C PHE A 20 12.67 4.10 -14.46
N VAL A 21 11.58 3.49 -13.99
CA VAL A 21 10.67 2.72 -14.82
C VAL A 21 9.56 3.65 -15.32
N THR A 22 9.46 3.83 -16.62
CA THR A 22 8.60 4.82 -17.28
C THR A 22 7.11 4.60 -17.02
N ASP A 23 6.69 3.35 -16.87
CA ASP A 23 5.27 2.98 -16.69
C ASP A 23 4.69 3.50 -15.38
N TYR A 24 5.53 3.76 -14.37
CA TYR A 24 5.12 4.33 -13.10
C TYR A 24 5.07 5.86 -13.08
N GLN A 25 5.42 6.54 -14.17
CA GLN A 25 5.48 8.01 -14.21
C GLN A 25 4.12 8.64 -13.89
N LYS A 26 3.03 7.96 -14.23
CA LYS A 26 1.65 8.38 -13.98
C LYS A 26 1.07 7.86 -12.66
N THR A 27 1.77 6.96 -11.96
CA THR A 27 1.26 6.33 -10.73
C THR A 27 1.77 7.03 -9.46
N ILE A 28 2.88 7.78 -9.54
CA ILE A 28 3.40 8.52 -8.38
C ILE A 28 2.52 9.72 -8.01
N GLY A 29 2.45 10.00 -6.70
CA GLY A 29 1.72 11.16 -6.18
C GLY A 29 0.20 11.04 -6.18
N GLN A 30 -0.33 9.82 -6.19
CA GLN A 30 -1.73 9.54 -5.92
C GLN A 30 -2.14 10.04 -4.53
N ARG A 31 -3.37 10.57 -4.42
CA ARG A 31 -3.90 11.19 -3.18
C ARG A 31 -5.32 10.75 -2.81
N ASP A 32 -5.96 9.84 -3.55
CA ASP A 32 -7.35 9.45 -3.26
C ASP A 32 -7.42 8.66 -1.95
N GLN A 33 -6.41 7.83 -1.66
CA GLN A 33 -6.31 7.04 -0.44
C GLN A 33 -4.84 6.78 -0.09
N LEU A 34 -4.58 6.37 1.16
CA LEU A 34 -3.25 5.92 1.55
C LEU A 34 -2.87 4.64 0.80
N SER A 35 -1.61 4.56 0.36
CA SER A 35 -1.12 3.35 -0.29
C SER A 35 -1.06 2.19 0.70
N PHE A 36 -1.16 0.97 0.18
CA PHE A 36 -0.99 -0.24 0.98
C PHE A 36 0.31 -0.24 1.79
N ASN A 37 1.40 0.24 1.19
CA ASN A 37 2.70 0.31 1.83
C ASN A 37 2.75 1.34 2.96
N ASP A 38 2.10 2.51 2.80
CA ASP A 38 2.01 3.51 3.85
C ASP A 38 1.28 2.94 5.08
N ILE A 39 0.12 2.30 4.86
CA ILE A 39 -0.67 1.68 5.96
C ILE A 39 0.10 0.53 6.60
N ARG A 40 0.75 -0.33 5.80
CA ARG A 40 1.57 -1.44 6.30
C ARG A 40 2.70 -0.94 7.19
N LEU A 41 3.38 0.13 6.77
CA LEU A 41 4.47 0.73 7.55
C LEU A 41 3.95 1.31 8.88
N MET A 42 2.85 2.07 8.85
CA MET A 42 2.23 2.60 10.06
C MET A 42 1.84 1.49 11.04
N ASN A 43 1.17 0.44 10.55
CA ASN A 43 0.79 -0.70 11.38
C ASN A 43 2.01 -1.44 11.94
N LYS A 44 3.11 -1.53 11.19
CA LYS A 44 4.36 -2.12 11.69
C LYS A 44 4.96 -1.31 12.84
N ILE A 45 4.87 0.01 12.79
CA ILE A 45 5.43 0.90 13.83
C ILE A 45 4.53 0.93 15.07
N TYR A 46 3.24 1.19 14.88
CA TYR A 46 2.32 1.46 16.00
C TYR A 46 1.59 0.23 16.54
N CYS A 47 1.42 -0.82 15.72
CA CYS A 47 0.68 -2.02 16.12
C CYS A 47 1.59 -3.24 16.36
N SER A 48 2.91 -3.06 16.41
CA SER A 48 3.88 -4.11 16.70
C SER A 48 3.57 -4.88 18.00
N ASN A 49 3.13 -4.15 19.02
CA ASN A 49 2.79 -4.70 20.34
C ASN A 49 1.30 -5.08 20.47
N VAL A 50 0.45 -4.61 19.56
CA VAL A 50 -0.99 -4.95 19.53
C VAL A 50 -1.18 -6.33 18.91
N CYS A 51 -0.41 -6.65 17.86
CA CYS A 51 -0.46 -7.94 17.20
C CYS A 51 0.36 -9.00 17.95
N SER A 52 -0.20 -9.60 19.02
CA SER A 52 0.48 -10.67 19.78
C SER A 52 0.84 -11.88 18.92
N ARG A 53 0.07 -12.12 17.84
CA ARG A 53 0.31 -13.20 16.88
C ARG A 53 0.58 -12.63 15.50
N LYS A 54 1.77 -12.93 14.96
CA LYS A 54 2.12 -12.63 13.57
C LYS A 54 1.68 -13.77 12.67
N LEU A 55 0.80 -13.45 11.73
CA LEU A 55 0.27 -14.42 10.78
C LEU A 55 1.18 -14.53 9.54
N PRO A 56 1.35 -15.74 8.94
CA PRO A 56 2.12 -15.92 7.71
C PRO A 56 1.34 -15.40 6.50
N CYS A 57 1.29 -14.08 6.33
CA CYS A 57 0.52 -13.41 5.30
C CYS A 57 1.18 -13.59 3.92
N GLN A 58 0.38 -13.92 2.91
CA GLN A 58 0.89 -14.13 1.55
C GLN A 58 1.10 -12.81 0.78
N ARG A 59 1.98 -12.86 -0.24
CA ARG A 59 2.22 -11.78 -1.22
C ARG A 59 2.39 -10.38 -0.60
N GLY A 60 3.18 -10.29 0.49
CA GLY A 60 3.47 -9.02 1.15
C GLY A 60 2.34 -8.46 2.02
N GLY A 61 1.31 -9.26 2.32
CA GLY A 61 0.25 -8.94 3.28
C GLY A 61 0.77 -8.66 4.70
N TYR A 62 -0.10 -8.16 5.56
CA TYR A 62 0.17 -7.96 6.98
C TYR A 62 -1.04 -8.37 7.84
N THR A 63 -0.80 -8.75 9.10
CA THR A 63 -1.84 -9.09 10.07
C THR A 63 -2.69 -7.86 10.37
N ASP A 64 -4.03 -7.97 10.28
CA ASP A 64 -4.89 -6.84 10.66
C ASP A 64 -4.78 -6.60 12.18
N PRO A 65 -4.28 -5.43 12.63
CA PRO A 65 -4.19 -5.12 14.06
C PRO A 65 -5.53 -5.09 14.78
N ARG A 66 -6.64 -4.89 14.06
CA ARG A 66 -7.99 -4.93 14.64
C ARG A 66 -8.58 -6.33 14.70
N ARG A 67 -8.01 -7.29 13.97
CA ARG A 67 -8.53 -8.66 13.87
C ARG A 67 -7.40 -9.68 13.81
N LEU A 68 -6.88 -10.00 14.99
CA LEU A 68 -5.70 -10.85 15.20
C LEU A 68 -5.99 -12.36 15.04
N VAL A 69 -7.26 -12.72 14.87
CA VAL A 69 -7.72 -14.08 15.15
C VAL A 69 -7.54 -15.04 13.98
N ASN A 70 -7.44 -14.60 12.72
CA ASN A 70 -6.99 -15.39 11.54
C ASN A 70 -7.00 -14.59 10.21
N GLU A 71 -7.01 -13.25 10.24
CA GLU A 71 -7.17 -12.44 9.03
C GLU A 71 -5.91 -11.65 8.65
N ALA A 72 -5.48 -11.84 7.41
CA ALA A 72 -4.43 -11.05 6.78
C ALA A 72 -5.03 -10.01 5.83
N LYS A 73 -4.51 -8.78 5.87
CA LYS A 73 -4.79 -7.75 4.87
C LYS A 73 -3.77 -7.82 3.75
N LYS A 74 -4.25 -7.78 2.52
CA LYS A 74 -3.41 -7.79 1.32
C LYS A 74 -3.96 -6.85 0.26
N LEU A 75 -3.06 -6.32 -0.55
CA LEU A 75 -3.41 -5.56 -1.74
C LEU A 75 -3.83 -6.52 -2.86
N ILE A 76 -5.03 -6.32 -3.40
CA ILE A 76 -5.48 -7.00 -4.61
C ILE A 76 -5.87 -5.94 -5.63
N LEU A 77 -5.48 -6.17 -6.88
CA LEU A 77 -5.91 -5.36 -8.02
C LEU A 77 -7.12 -6.05 -8.64
N TYR A 78 -8.29 -5.41 -8.55
CA TYR A 78 -9.49 -5.84 -9.26
C TYR A 78 -9.85 -4.77 -10.29
N SER A 79 -9.87 -5.16 -11.57
CA SER A 79 -10.30 -4.28 -12.68
C SER A 79 -9.59 -2.91 -12.69
N GLY A 80 -8.29 -2.90 -12.40
CA GLY A 80 -7.47 -1.67 -12.38
C GLY A 80 -7.58 -0.82 -11.11
N ALA A 81 -8.41 -1.19 -10.14
CA ALA A 81 -8.51 -0.54 -8.85
C ALA A 81 -7.85 -1.38 -7.74
N ALA A 82 -7.10 -0.71 -6.86
CA ALA A 82 -6.42 -1.32 -5.73
C ALA A 82 -7.40 -1.42 -4.54
N PHE A 83 -7.77 -2.64 -4.16
CA PHE A 83 -8.64 -2.91 -3.02
C PHE A 83 -7.89 -3.62 -1.91
N PHE A 84 -8.27 -3.32 -0.67
CA PHE A 84 -7.83 -4.09 0.50
C PHE A 84 -8.75 -5.29 0.66
N GLN A 85 -8.23 -6.49 0.39
CA GLN A 85 -8.98 -7.71 0.65
C GLN A 85 -8.48 -8.37 1.92
N PHE A 86 -9.43 -8.84 2.71
CA PHE A 86 -9.18 -9.72 3.84
C PHE A 86 -9.09 -11.15 3.34
N THR A 87 -7.98 -11.80 3.63
CA THR A 87 -7.81 -13.23 3.34
C THR A 87 -7.76 -13.99 4.66
N PRO A 88 -8.72 -14.90 4.92
CA PRO A 88 -8.60 -15.83 6.03
C PRO A 88 -7.42 -16.77 5.75
N LEU A 89 -6.58 -17.02 6.76
CA LEU A 89 -5.52 -18.02 6.63
C LEU A 89 -6.14 -19.40 6.78
N GLY A 90 -6.15 -20.16 5.68
CA GLY A 90 -6.63 -21.55 5.69
C GLY A 90 -7.48 -21.96 4.48
N LEU A 91 -7.85 -21.04 3.60
CA LEU A 91 -8.43 -21.39 2.29
C LEU A 91 -7.36 -21.23 1.21
N HIS A 92 -6.61 -22.31 1.00
CA HIS A 92 -6.13 -22.70 -0.33
C HIS A 92 -7.10 -23.75 -0.87
#